data_AF-A0A1G2YAH1-F1
#
_entry.id   AF-A0A1G2YAH1-F1
#
_cell.length_a   1.000
_cell.length_b   1.000
_cell.length_c   1.000
_cell.angle_alpha   90.00
_cell.angle_beta   90.00
_cell.angle_gamma   90.00
#
_symmetry.space_group_name_H-M   'P 1'
#
loop_
_entity.id
_entity.type
_entity.pdbx_description
1 polymer ?
#
loop_
_entity_poly.entity_id
_entity_poly.type
_entity_poly.pdbx_seq_one_letter_code
_entity_poly.pdbx_strand_id
1 'polypeptide(L)'
;MKFDFGSILIDASQSDYRSRVDRLQADLSLAGFLRSRPDVSESVAGIISDVGANGDKALAELTKKFDKVSLMPSQFRIEEGSLKEAHENLDPSLLSTLRKAIKNVQEYQKRIFVTRSRPKGIKYSALKRVGLCIPGASAPLPSTVIMTAVPAKVAGVEEIVVVSPPRYNKSIHPVILGLCWELGIKEVYRVGGAQAVAALAWGTQTIKKVDKIAGPGNWYVTAAKRQVYGLVDIDSIAGPSEVLVIANHHARANWIAADMLSQLEHDPGSAICLTDSKALARAVIDELQKQVGQLSRSEAALNCL
;
A
#
# COMPACT_ATOMS: atom_id res chain seq x y z
N MET A 1 -21.02 10.80 18.56
CA MET A 1 -21.32 9.71 19.51
C MET A 1 -19.99 9.25 20.10
N LYS A 2 -19.87 9.02 21.42
CA LYS A 2 -18.64 8.42 21.97
C LYS A 2 -18.61 6.94 21.58
N PHE A 3 -17.48 6.46 21.07
CA PHE A 3 -17.29 5.04 20.73
C PHE A 3 -17.39 4.18 22.00
N ASP A 4 -18.12 3.06 21.94
CA ASP A 4 -18.26 2.13 23.06
C ASP A 4 -17.17 1.05 22.99
N PHE A 5 -16.09 1.29 23.73
CA PHE A 5 -14.95 0.37 23.85
C PHE A 5 -15.30 -0.97 24.52
N GLY A 6 -16.41 -1.08 25.24
CA GLY A 6 -16.86 -2.36 25.79
C GLY A 6 -17.41 -3.30 24.71
N SER A 7 -17.94 -2.74 23.62
CA SER A 7 -18.61 -3.49 22.55
C SER A 7 -17.67 -4.38 21.73
N ILE A 8 -16.36 -4.09 21.73
CA ILE A 8 -15.35 -4.84 20.97
C ILE A 8 -14.80 -6.05 21.73
N LEU A 9 -15.11 -6.21 23.02
CA LEU A 9 -14.66 -7.37 23.80
C LEU A 9 -15.53 -8.59 23.49
N ILE A 10 -14.91 -9.63 22.92
CA ILE A 10 -15.56 -10.94 22.71
C ILE A 10 -15.04 -11.92 23.76
N ASP A 11 -15.92 -12.41 24.63
CA ASP A 11 -15.60 -13.36 25.70
C ASP A 11 -16.16 -14.75 25.37
N ALA A 12 -15.32 -15.77 25.38
CA ALA A 12 -15.69 -17.15 25.04
C ALA A 12 -16.73 -17.77 25.97
N SER A 13 -16.95 -17.20 27.15
CA SER A 13 -18.00 -17.63 28.10
C SER A 13 -19.39 -17.08 27.77
N GLN A 14 -19.52 -16.12 26.85
CA GLN A 14 -20.81 -15.53 26.48
C GLN A 14 -21.58 -16.45 25.51
N SER A 15 -22.91 -16.50 25.65
CA SER A 15 -23.77 -17.35 24.81
C SER A 15 -23.77 -16.97 23.33
N ASP A 16 -23.47 -15.72 23.00
CA ASP A 16 -23.39 -15.18 21.64
C ASP A 16 -21.97 -15.23 21.04
N TYR A 17 -20.98 -15.76 21.78
CA TYR A 17 -19.56 -15.81 21.38
C TYR A 17 -19.35 -16.25 19.93
N ARG A 18 -19.90 -17.42 19.56
CA ARG A 18 -19.75 -17.99 18.21
C ARG A 18 -20.29 -17.04 17.15
N SER A 19 -21.48 -16.51 17.35
CA SER A 19 -22.11 -15.58 16.40
C SER A 19 -21.32 -14.29 16.21
N ARG A 20 -20.67 -13.79 17.27
CA ARG A 20 -19.81 -12.59 17.21
C ARG A 20 -18.51 -12.87 16.47
N VAL A 21 -17.88 -14.03 16.69
CA VAL A 21 -16.69 -14.46 15.95
C VAL A 21 -17.00 -14.68 14.47
N ASP A 22 -18.11 -15.35 14.15
CA ASP A 22 -18.50 -15.62 12.76
C ASP A 22 -18.76 -14.31 11.99
N ARG A 23 -19.39 -13.32 12.65
CA ARG A 23 -19.58 -11.99 12.08
C ARG A 23 -18.26 -11.28 11.82
N LEU A 24 -17.35 -11.27 12.81
CA LEU A 24 -16.01 -10.70 12.66
C LEU A 24 -15.24 -11.34 11.49
N GLN A 25 -15.27 -12.68 11.38
CA GLN A 25 -14.64 -13.41 10.29
C GLN A 25 -15.27 -13.07 8.93
N ALA A 26 -16.60 -12.93 8.87
CA ALA A 26 -17.29 -12.54 7.64
C ALA A 26 -16.89 -11.13 7.19
N ASP A 27 -16.84 -10.18 8.12
CA ASP A 27 -16.52 -8.77 7.86
C ASP A 27 -15.07 -8.58 7.40
N LEU A 28 -14.12 -9.34 7.97
CA LEU A 28 -12.71 -9.32 7.60
C LEU A 28 -12.38 -10.18 6.38
N SER A 29 -13.30 -11.05 5.94
CA SER A 29 -13.06 -11.92 4.79
C SER A 29 -12.99 -11.14 3.47
N LEU A 30 -12.19 -11.63 2.52
CA LEU A 30 -12.20 -11.11 1.15
C LEU A 30 -13.61 -11.17 0.51
N ALA A 31 -14.42 -12.17 0.86
CA ALA A 31 -15.79 -12.29 0.35
C ALA A 31 -16.70 -11.17 0.88
N GLY A 32 -16.64 -10.88 2.19
CA GLY A 32 -17.33 -9.73 2.79
C GLY A 32 -16.85 -8.42 2.18
N PHE A 33 -15.53 -8.28 2.05
CA PHE A 33 -14.90 -7.12 1.44
C PHE A 33 -15.40 -6.87 0.00
N LEU A 34 -15.43 -7.90 -0.85
CA LEU A 34 -15.90 -7.79 -2.24
C LEU A 34 -17.40 -7.51 -2.35
N ARG A 35 -18.23 -8.11 -1.48
CA ARG A 35 -19.69 -7.90 -1.50
C ARG A 35 -20.09 -6.48 -1.11
N SER A 36 -19.31 -5.83 -0.26
CA SER A 36 -19.64 -4.49 0.23
C SER A 36 -19.55 -3.39 -0.83
N ARG A 37 -18.97 -3.64 -2.02
CA ARG A 37 -18.65 -2.59 -3.00
C ARG A 37 -18.71 -3.03 -4.48
N PRO A 38 -19.88 -3.38 -5.05
CA PRO A 38 -20.00 -3.81 -6.46
C PRO A 38 -19.69 -2.69 -7.47
N ASP A 39 -20.15 -1.45 -7.23
CA ASP A 39 -20.06 -0.30 -8.17
C ASP A 39 -18.62 0.08 -8.55
N VAL A 40 -17.69 -0.26 -7.66
CA VAL A 40 -16.24 -0.17 -7.82
C VAL A 40 -15.77 -0.87 -9.09
N SER A 41 -16.22 -2.11 -9.29
CA SER A 41 -15.66 -2.98 -10.32
C SER A 41 -16.05 -2.52 -11.71
N GLU A 42 -17.31 -2.10 -11.89
CA GLU A 42 -17.82 -1.58 -13.16
C GLU A 42 -17.15 -0.24 -13.52
N SER A 43 -17.04 0.67 -12.54
CA SER A 43 -16.34 1.94 -12.72
C SER A 43 -14.88 1.72 -13.17
N VAL A 44 -14.19 0.75 -12.58
CA VAL A 44 -12.81 0.40 -12.92
C VAL A 44 -12.70 -0.22 -14.31
N ALA A 45 -13.65 -1.05 -14.72
CA ALA A 45 -13.67 -1.64 -16.06
C ALA A 45 -13.77 -0.54 -17.14
N GLY A 46 -14.64 0.45 -16.92
CA GLY A 46 -14.74 1.63 -17.77
C GLY A 46 -13.43 2.40 -17.88
N ILE A 47 -12.76 2.64 -16.74
CA ILE A 47 -11.45 3.32 -16.70
C ILE A 47 -10.38 2.55 -17.48
N ILE A 48 -10.30 1.23 -17.29
CA ILE A 48 -9.30 0.39 -17.97
C ILE A 48 -9.54 0.40 -19.48
N SER A 49 -10.79 0.24 -19.90
CA SER A 49 -11.16 0.27 -21.33
C SER A 49 -10.84 1.62 -21.97
N ASP A 50 -11.16 2.72 -21.28
CA ASP A 50 -10.91 4.07 -21.78
C ASP A 50 -9.40 4.34 -21.94
N VAL A 51 -8.57 3.98 -20.95
CA VAL A 51 -7.12 4.12 -21.05
C VAL A 51 -6.54 3.22 -22.16
N GLY A 52 -7.04 1.98 -22.30
CA GLY A 52 -6.61 1.08 -23.38
C GLY A 52 -6.94 1.61 -24.78
N ALA A 53 -8.08 2.29 -24.95
CA ALA A 53 -8.51 2.84 -26.24
C ALA A 53 -7.90 4.23 -26.54
N ASN A 54 -7.81 5.10 -25.54
CA ASN A 54 -7.51 6.52 -25.70
C ASN A 54 -6.16 6.96 -25.12
N GLY A 55 -5.42 6.06 -24.46
CA GLY A 55 -4.05 6.29 -23.99
C GLY A 55 -3.89 7.54 -23.13
N ASP A 56 -2.90 8.37 -23.48
CA ASP A 56 -2.52 9.57 -22.72
C ASP A 56 -3.67 10.58 -22.55
N LYS A 57 -4.59 10.65 -23.51
CA LYS A 57 -5.76 11.55 -23.43
C LYS A 57 -6.65 11.16 -22.25
N ALA A 58 -7.04 9.88 -22.17
CA ALA A 58 -7.82 9.37 -21.04
C ALA A 58 -7.06 9.55 -19.72
N LEU A 59 -5.75 9.29 -19.72
CA LEU A 59 -4.92 9.45 -18.52
C LEU A 59 -4.93 10.90 -18.00
N ALA A 60 -4.84 11.90 -18.88
CA ALA A 60 -4.93 13.32 -18.52
C ALA A 60 -6.31 13.69 -17.96
N GLU A 61 -7.39 13.25 -18.63
CA GLU A 61 -8.77 13.53 -18.21
C GLU A 61 -9.10 12.91 -16.85
N LEU A 62 -8.67 11.66 -16.63
CA LEU A 62 -8.88 10.94 -15.37
C LEU A 62 -8.03 11.51 -14.24
N THR A 63 -6.80 11.93 -14.51
CA THR A 63 -5.96 12.66 -13.52
C THR A 63 -6.61 13.98 -13.12
N LYS A 64 -7.14 14.75 -14.08
CA LYS A 64 -7.90 15.97 -13.78
C LYS A 64 -9.15 15.67 -12.96
N LYS A 65 -9.89 14.61 -13.29
CA LYS A 65 -11.12 14.22 -12.59
C LYS A 65 -10.87 13.80 -11.15
N PHE A 66 -9.91 12.91 -10.92
CA PHE A 66 -9.71 12.25 -9.62
C PHE A 66 -8.65 12.93 -8.74
N ASP A 67 -7.59 13.47 -9.32
CA ASP A 67 -6.50 14.11 -8.58
C ASP A 67 -6.60 15.65 -8.61
N LYS A 68 -7.54 16.22 -9.37
CA LYS A 68 -7.77 17.68 -9.50
C LYS A 68 -6.56 18.44 -10.04
N VAL A 69 -5.71 17.76 -10.81
CA VAL A 69 -4.55 18.34 -11.49
C VAL A 69 -4.71 18.18 -13.00
N SER A 70 -4.65 19.30 -13.72
CA SER A 70 -4.59 19.29 -15.19
C SER A 70 -3.15 19.10 -15.62
N LEU A 71 -2.87 18.02 -16.35
CA LEU A 71 -1.56 17.71 -16.91
C LEU A 71 -1.70 17.46 -18.41
N MET A 72 -0.76 18.00 -19.19
CA MET A 72 -0.52 17.55 -20.55
C MET A 72 0.29 16.24 -20.54
N PRO A 73 0.19 15.39 -21.58
CA PRO A 73 0.98 14.15 -21.64
C PRO A 73 2.49 14.34 -21.45
N SER A 74 3.05 15.42 -22.02
CA SER A 74 4.45 15.80 -21.85
C SER A 74 4.85 16.10 -20.41
N GLN A 75 3.88 16.35 -19.53
CA GLN A 75 4.10 16.65 -18.12
C GLN A 75 3.93 15.42 -17.24
N PHE A 76 3.48 14.26 -17.74
CA PHE A 76 3.30 13.08 -16.89
C PHE A 76 4.61 12.63 -16.25
N ARG A 77 5.71 12.65 -17.01
CA ARG A 77 7.03 12.26 -16.50
C ARG A 77 7.61 13.37 -15.63
N ILE A 78 8.19 13.00 -14.51
CA ILE A 78 9.03 13.88 -13.70
C ILE A 78 10.40 13.97 -14.34
N GLU A 79 10.90 15.18 -14.50
CA GLU A 79 12.23 15.44 -15.06
C GLU A 79 13.32 14.91 -14.12
N GLU A 80 14.42 14.41 -14.69
CA GLU A 80 15.54 13.87 -13.92
C GLU A 80 16.16 14.92 -12.98
N GLY A 81 16.21 16.18 -13.41
CA GLY A 81 16.66 17.30 -12.59
C GLY A 81 15.82 17.46 -11.31
N SER A 82 14.50 17.33 -11.41
CA SER A 82 13.60 17.41 -10.24
C SER A 82 13.76 16.23 -9.28
N LEU A 83 14.10 15.03 -9.79
CA LEU A 83 14.41 13.87 -8.93
C LEU A 83 15.69 14.11 -8.12
N LYS A 84 16.72 14.62 -8.79
CA LYS A 84 18.01 14.98 -8.17
C LYS A 84 17.85 16.11 -7.15
N GLU A 85 17.17 17.19 -7.52
CA GLU A 85 16.89 18.31 -6.61
C GLU A 85 16.12 17.86 -5.36
N ALA A 86 15.11 17.01 -5.54
CA ALA A 86 14.35 16.46 -4.42
C ALA A 86 15.22 15.61 -3.48
N HIS A 87 16.24 14.90 -4.01
CA HIS A 87 17.20 14.15 -3.22
C HIS A 87 18.20 15.04 -2.47
N GLU A 88 18.77 16.04 -3.15
CA GLU A 88 19.74 16.98 -2.58
C GLU A 88 19.13 17.81 -1.43
N ASN A 89 17.82 18.06 -1.49
CA ASN A 89 17.06 18.78 -0.47
C ASN A 89 16.46 17.89 0.63
N LEU A 90 16.72 16.57 0.64
CA LEU A 90 16.28 15.73 1.75
C LEU A 90 17.03 16.07 3.02
N ASP A 91 16.31 16.09 4.14
CA ASP A 91 16.93 16.17 5.46
C ASP A 91 17.99 15.05 5.61
N PRO A 92 19.23 15.38 5.98
CA PRO A 92 20.31 14.40 6.07
C PRO A 92 20.03 13.26 7.06
N SER A 93 19.31 13.53 8.15
CA SER A 93 18.97 12.52 9.16
C SER A 93 17.90 11.54 8.63
N LEU A 94 16.93 12.06 7.89
CA LEU A 94 15.94 11.26 7.17
C LEU A 94 16.62 10.40 6.09
N LEU A 95 17.49 10.98 5.27
CA LEU A 95 18.22 10.24 4.23
C LEU A 95 19.06 9.11 4.82
N SER A 96 19.75 9.34 5.94
CA SER A 96 20.48 8.31 6.69
C SER A 96 19.56 7.16 7.14
N THR A 97 18.38 7.50 7.67
CA THR A 97 17.36 6.53 8.09
C THR A 97 16.84 5.70 6.91
N LEU A 98 16.54 6.35 5.78
CA LEU A 98 16.10 5.69 4.56
C LEU A 98 17.17 4.75 4.01
N ARG A 99 18.44 5.15 4.00
CA ARG A 99 19.57 4.30 3.60
C ARG A 99 19.71 3.05 4.48
N LYS A 100 19.53 3.20 5.80
CA LYS A 100 19.52 2.06 6.72
C LYS A 100 18.38 1.09 6.39
N ALA A 101 17.18 1.60 6.13
CA ALA A 101 16.04 0.77 5.70
C ALA A 101 16.30 0.06 4.36
N ILE A 102 16.84 0.76 3.35
CA ILE A 102 17.25 0.18 2.07
C ILE A 102 18.23 -0.98 2.29
N LYS A 103 19.27 -0.76 3.10
CA LYS A 103 20.29 -1.77 3.39
C LYS A 103 19.68 -3.02 4.04
N ASN A 104 18.85 -2.84 5.07
CA ASN A 104 18.20 -3.96 5.76
C ASN A 104 17.32 -4.79 4.80
N VAL A 105 16.50 -4.13 3.98
CA VAL A 105 15.66 -4.83 2.99
C VAL A 105 16.53 -5.53 1.95
N GLN A 106 17.58 -4.89 1.47
CA GLN A 106 18.50 -5.47 0.49
C GLN A 106 19.20 -6.72 1.03
N GLU A 107 19.68 -6.70 2.27
CA GLU A 107 20.31 -7.83 2.93
C GLU A 107 19.33 -9.01 3.08
N TYR A 108 18.11 -8.74 3.52
CA TYR A 108 17.07 -9.76 3.65
C TYR A 108 16.70 -10.37 2.29
N GLN A 109 16.45 -9.54 1.27
CA GLN A 109 16.08 -9.98 -0.07
C GLN A 109 17.19 -10.84 -0.71
N LYS A 110 18.47 -10.47 -0.54
CA LYS A 110 19.60 -11.30 -0.97
C LYS A 110 19.68 -12.64 -0.24
N ARG A 111 19.26 -12.68 1.03
CA ARG A 111 19.27 -13.90 1.85
C ARG A 111 18.24 -14.91 1.38
N ILE A 112 17.03 -14.45 1.04
CA ILE A 112 15.92 -15.29 0.58
C ILE A 112 15.94 -15.56 -0.94
N PHE A 113 16.89 -14.97 -1.66
CA PHE A 113 16.98 -15.10 -3.10
C PHE A 113 17.23 -16.57 -3.50
N VAL A 114 16.31 -17.13 -4.29
CA VAL A 114 16.17 -18.57 -4.60
C VAL A 114 17.40 -19.17 -5.31
N THR A 115 18.31 -18.34 -5.83
CA THR A 115 19.49 -18.83 -6.56
C THR A 115 20.59 -19.45 -5.69
N ARG A 116 20.45 -19.45 -4.36
CA ARG A 116 21.41 -20.08 -3.41
C ARG A 116 21.36 -21.61 -3.40
N SER A 117 20.24 -22.21 -3.81
CA SER A 117 20.10 -23.66 -4.00
C SER A 117 19.47 -23.88 -5.37
N ARG A 118 20.26 -24.31 -6.36
CA ARG A 118 19.77 -24.53 -7.73
C ARG A 118 19.56 -26.03 -7.95
N PRO A 119 18.31 -26.52 -7.97
CA PRO A 119 18.04 -27.84 -8.54
C PRO A 119 18.59 -27.88 -9.97
N LYS A 120 19.21 -29.00 -10.36
CA LYS A 120 19.70 -29.17 -11.73
C LYS A 120 18.54 -28.98 -12.71
N GLY A 121 18.74 -28.16 -13.75
CA GLY A 121 17.75 -27.92 -14.80
C GLY A 121 16.84 -26.70 -14.63
N ILE A 122 16.91 -25.95 -13.52
CA ILE A 122 16.09 -24.74 -13.32
C ILE A 122 16.93 -23.47 -13.50
N LYS A 123 16.46 -22.57 -14.37
CA LYS A 123 17.03 -21.22 -14.56
C LYS A 123 16.01 -20.17 -14.13
N TYR A 124 16.37 -19.36 -13.14
CA TYR A 124 15.63 -18.15 -12.78
C TYR A 124 16.18 -16.96 -13.60
N SER A 125 15.30 -16.11 -14.11
CA SER A 125 15.66 -14.87 -14.81
C SER A 125 14.77 -13.75 -14.31
N ALA A 126 15.32 -12.53 -14.22
CA ALA A 126 14.56 -11.37 -13.82
C ALA A 126 13.49 -11.04 -14.86
N LEU A 127 12.41 -10.40 -14.42
CA LEU A 127 11.52 -9.69 -15.34
C LEU A 127 12.29 -8.52 -15.97
N LYS A 128 11.95 -8.18 -17.21
CA LYS A 128 12.59 -7.08 -17.91
C LYS A 128 12.15 -5.74 -17.32
N ARG A 129 10.83 -5.58 -17.14
CA ARG A 129 10.23 -4.31 -16.73
C ARG A 129 9.12 -4.48 -15.70
N VAL A 130 9.16 -3.69 -14.63
CA VAL A 130 8.12 -3.69 -13.59
C VAL A 130 7.60 -2.28 -13.31
N GLY A 131 6.30 -2.19 -13.05
CA GLY A 131 5.64 -0.96 -12.63
C GLY A 131 5.32 -0.97 -11.14
N LEU A 132 5.69 0.10 -10.44
CA LEU A 132 5.52 0.26 -9.01
C LEU A 132 4.47 1.33 -8.73
N CYS A 133 3.33 0.94 -8.20
CA CYS A 133 2.29 1.83 -7.73
C CYS A 133 2.63 2.31 -6.31
N ILE A 134 2.95 3.60 -6.18
CA ILE A 134 3.26 4.21 -4.89
C ILE A 134 2.06 5.09 -4.48
N PRO A 135 1.39 4.80 -3.37
CA PRO A 135 0.30 5.64 -2.88
C PRO A 135 0.79 7.05 -2.54
N GLY A 136 0.05 8.05 -2.97
CA GLY A 136 0.25 9.46 -2.60
C GLY A 136 -0.96 10.02 -1.86
N ALA A 137 -1.47 9.28 -0.87
CA ALA A 137 -2.65 9.65 -0.08
C ALA A 137 -2.33 10.74 0.97
N SER A 138 -2.98 10.71 2.14
CA SER A 138 -2.84 11.70 3.22
C SER A 138 -1.42 11.89 3.75
N ALA A 139 -0.52 10.92 3.54
CA ALA A 139 0.90 11.02 3.87
C ALA A 139 1.77 10.31 2.80
N PRO A 140 3.02 10.77 2.59
CA PRO A 140 3.95 10.05 1.74
C PRO A 140 4.37 8.72 2.37
N LEU A 141 4.45 7.66 1.56
CA LEU A 141 4.86 6.32 2.00
C LEU A 141 6.23 5.92 1.40
N PRO A 142 7.36 6.49 1.88
CA PRO A 142 8.69 6.14 1.37
C PRO A 142 9.01 4.65 1.56
N SER A 143 8.49 4.02 2.63
CA SER A 143 8.61 2.57 2.86
C SER A 143 8.08 1.74 1.70
N THR A 144 7.01 2.17 1.02
CA THR A 144 6.46 1.44 -0.14
C THR A 144 7.43 1.45 -1.32
N VAL A 145 8.13 2.56 -1.55
CA VAL A 145 9.17 2.63 -2.58
C VAL A 145 10.28 1.62 -2.26
N ILE A 146 10.77 1.59 -1.02
CA ILE A 146 11.83 0.67 -0.60
C ILE A 146 11.37 -0.79 -0.76
N MET A 147 10.18 -1.12 -0.23
CA MET A 147 9.67 -2.49 -0.19
C MET A 147 9.25 -3.04 -1.56
N THR A 148 9.13 -2.20 -2.59
CA THR A 148 8.82 -2.63 -3.96
C THR A 148 10.03 -2.56 -4.88
N ALA A 149 10.81 -1.48 -4.82
CA ALA A 149 11.96 -1.28 -5.70
C ALA A 149 13.20 -2.09 -5.29
N VAL A 150 13.48 -2.23 -3.99
CA VAL A 150 14.67 -2.96 -3.54
C VAL A 150 14.58 -4.45 -3.92
N PRO A 151 13.45 -5.16 -3.73
CA PRO A 151 13.32 -6.53 -4.23
C PRO A 151 13.48 -6.64 -5.75
N ALA A 152 12.90 -5.72 -6.53
CA ALA A 152 13.05 -5.71 -7.99
C ALA A 152 14.52 -5.56 -8.41
N LYS A 153 15.27 -4.67 -7.76
CA LYS A 153 16.71 -4.51 -8.00
C LYS A 153 17.54 -5.72 -7.61
N VAL A 154 17.24 -6.32 -6.44
CA VAL A 154 17.94 -7.54 -6.01
C VAL A 154 17.66 -8.70 -6.97
N ALA A 155 16.44 -8.77 -7.52
CA ALA A 155 16.08 -9.76 -8.53
C ALA A 155 16.77 -9.53 -9.88
N GLY A 156 17.28 -8.33 -10.16
CA GLY A 156 17.97 -7.98 -11.40
C GLY A 156 17.06 -7.37 -12.47
N VAL A 157 15.93 -6.77 -12.09
CA VAL A 157 15.05 -6.07 -13.04
C VAL A 157 15.76 -4.85 -13.61
N GLU A 158 15.79 -4.74 -14.94
CA GLU A 158 16.51 -3.69 -15.68
C GLU A 158 15.72 -2.38 -15.71
N GLU A 159 14.41 -2.47 -15.93
CA GLU A 159 13.53 -1.31 -16.07
C GLU A 159 12.51 -1.24 -14.94
N ILE A 160 12.61 -0.21 -14.10
CA ILE A 160 11.67 0.04 -13.01
C ILE A 160 11.00 1.38 -13.26
N VAL A 161 9.67 1.37 -13.41
CA VAL A 161 8.84 2.56 -13.53
C VAL A 161 8.03 2.76 -12.27
N VAL A 162 7.97 3.99 -11.77
CA VAL A 162 7.17 4.39 -10.61
C VAL A 162 6.01 5.26 -11.05
N VAL A 163 4.81 4.96 -10.57
CA VAL A 163 3.63 5.82 -10.71
C VAL A 163 3.16 6.25 -9.32
N SER A 164 2.88 7.54 -9.14
CA SER A 164 2.32 8.09 -7.91
C SER A 164 1.40 9.26 -8.23
N PRO A 165 0.23 9.41 -7.57
CA PRO A 165 -0.69 10.49 -7.89
C PRO A 165 -0.10 11.88 -7.55
N PRO A 166 -0.45 12.93 -8.31
CA PRO A 166 0.11 14.28 -8.17
C PRO A 166 -0.56 15.09 -7.03
N ARG A 167 -0.70 14.53 -5.82
CA ARG A 167 -1.49 15.14 -4.75
C ARG A 167 -0.73 16.06 -3.80
N TYR A 168 0.61 16.04 -3.85
CA TYR A 168 1.44 16.95 -3.08
C TYR A 168 1.78 18.18 -3.91
N ASN A 169 1.14 19.33 -3.62
CA ASN A 169 1.36 20.57 -4.38
C ASN A 169 1.25 20.37 -5.90
N LYS A 170 0.25 19.60 -6.34
CA LYS A 170 0.02 19.23 -7.76
C LYS A 170 1.15 18.37 -8.37
N SER A 171 1.94 17.70 -7.54
CA SER A 171 3.04 16.81 -7.92
C SER A 171 3.16 15.64 -6.93
N ILE A 172 4.23 14.85 -7.05
CA ILE A 172 4.60 13.78 -6.12
C ILE A 172 5.40 14.39 -4.95
N HIS A 173 5.25 13.83 -3.75
CA HIS A 173 5.97 14.30 -2.57
C HIS A 173 7.50 14.17 -2.74
N PRO A 174 8.31 15.19 -2.40
CA PRO A 174 9.77 15.20 -2.60
C PRO A 174 10.49 13.99 -2.01
N VAL A 175 10.08 13.50 -0.83
CA VAL A 175 10.64 12.27 -0.24
C VAL A 175 10.57 11.06 -1.17
N ILE A 176 9.49 10.91 -1.94
CA ILE A 176 9.33 9.81 -2.90
C ILE A 176 10.25 10.02 -4.10
N LEU A 177 10.31 11.26 -4.62
CA LEU A 177 11.16 11.62 -5.74
C LEU A 177 12.65 11.44 -5.42
N GLY A 178 13.11 11.97 -4.28
CA GLY A 178 14.48 11.84 -3.83
C GLY A 178 14.87 10.40 -3.53
N LEU A 179 13.93 9.59 -3.03
CA LEU A 179 14.15 8.15 -2.82
C LEU A 179 14.21 7.36 -4.15
N CYS A 180 13.41 7.75 -5.15
CA CYS A 180 13.56 7.21 -6.50
C CYS A 180 14.96 7.51 -7.05
N TRP A 181 15.46 8.74 -6.89
CA TRP A 181 16.82 9.12 -7.27
C TRP A 181 17.90 8.34 -6.51
N GLU A 182 17.79 8.21 -5.18
CA GLU A 182 18.72 7.42 -4.34
C GLU A 182 18.79 5.96 -4.81
N LEU A 183 17.67 5.42 -5.28
CA LEU A 183 17.60 4.08 -5.85
C LEU A 183 17.95 4.06 -7.35
N GLY A 184 18.25 5.18 -8.00
CA GLY A 184 18.55 5.23 -9.45
C GLY A 184 17.36 4.91 -10.35
N ILE A 185 16.14 5.19 -9.90
CA ILE A 185 14.90 5.07 -10.67
C ILE A 185 14.62 6.43 -11.32
N LYS A 186 14.68 6.47 -12.66
CA LYS A 186 14.55 7.70 -13.47
C LYS A 186 13.23 7.83 -14.21
N GLU A 187 12.42 6.78 -14.20
CA GLU A 187 11.14 6.74 -14.88
C GLU A 187 10.02 6.84 -13.84
N VAL A 188 9.64 8.08 -13.53
CA VAL A 188 8.64 8.41 -12.50
C VAL A 188 7.54 9.23 -13.15
N TYR A 189 6.29 8.77 -13.04
CA TYR A 189 5.12 9.44 -13.60
C TYR A 189 4.16 9.89 -12.50
N ARG A 190 3.70 11.14 -12.58
CA ARG A 190 2.76 11.74 -11.63
C ARG A 190 1.30 11.44 -11.97
N VAL A 191 0.97 10.15 -11.99
CA VAL A 191 -0.36 9.57 -12.21
C VAL A 191 -0.63 8.48 -11.18
N GLY A 192 -1.88 8.27 -10.79
CA GLY A 192 -2.25 7.23 -9.80
C GLY A 192 -3.57 6.52 -10.11
N GLY A 193 -4.11 5.79 -9.14
CA GLY A 193 -5.42 5.15 -9.26
C GLY A 193 -5.50 4.02 -10.29
N ALA A 194 -6.72 3.63 -10.65
CA ALA A 194 -6.98 2.60 -11.65
C ALA A 194 -6.40 2.97 -13.03
N GLN A 195 -6.40 4.26 -13.37
CA GLN A 195 -5.88 4.76 -14.64
C GLN A 195 -4.37 4.56 -14.80
N ALA A 196 -3.60 4.70 -13.70
CA ALA A 196 -2.17 4.41 -13.73
C ALA A 196 -1.89 2.90 -13.87
N VAL A 197 -2.68 2.05 -13.21
CA VAL A 197 -2.60 0.59 -13.39
C VAL A 197 -2.91 0.20 -14.84
N ALA A 198 -3.96 0.78 -15.43
CA ALA A 198 -4.32 0.55 -16.83
C ALA A 198 -3.20 1.02 -17.78
N ALA A 199 -2.61 2.19 -17.54
CA ALA A 199 -1.51 2.72 -18.34
C ALA A 199 -0.25 1.83 -18.26
N LEU A 200 0.05 1.26 -17.09
CA LEU A 200 1.15 0.31 -16.93
C LEU A 200 0.86 -1.03 -17.61
N ALA A 201 -0.39 -1.49 -17.62
CA ALA A 201 -0.76 -2.77 -18.21
C ALA A 201 -0.84 -2.72 -19.76
N TRP A 202 -1.55 -1.73 -20.31
CA TRP A 202 -1.71 -1.57 -21.76
C TRP A 202 -0.51 -0.88 -22.43
N GLY A 203 0.15 0.00 -21.68
CA GLY A 203 0.98 1.05 -22.27
C GLY A 203 0.13 2.19 -22.83
N THR A 204 0.75 3.36 -22.95
CA THR A 204 0.23 4.55 -23.63
C THR A 204 1.32 5.11 -24.55
N GLN A 205 1.07 6.27 -25.18
CA GLN A 205 2.07 6.95 -25.99
C GLN A 205 3.26 7.41 -25.13
N THR A 206 3.03 7.76 -23.85
CA THR A 206 4.07 8.22 -22.92
C THR A 206 4.58 7.14 -21.97
N ILE A 207 3.75 6.18 -21.54
CA ILE A 207 4.10 5.16 -20.54
C ILE A 207 4.19 3.79 -21.23
N LYS A 208 5.38 3.19 -21.24
CA LYS A 208 5.54 1.83 -21.81
C LYS A 208 4.93 0.78 -20.90
N LYS A 209 4.24 -0.20 -21.49
CA LYS A 209 3.70 -1.37 -20.78
C LYS A 209 4.79 -2.11 -19.98
N VAL A 210 4.40 -2.74 -18.87
CA VAL A 210 5.30 -3.49 -17.98
C VAL A 210 4.93 -4.99 -17.96
N ASP A 211 5.82 -5.82 -17.42
CA ASP A 211 5.58 -7.27 -17.28
C ASP A 211 4.88 -7.61 -15.96
N LYS A 212 5.12 -6.82 -14.91
CA LYS A 212 4.46 -6.97 -13.60
C LYS A 212 4.19 -5.63 -12.93
N ILE A 213 3.04 -5.51 -12.27
CA ILE A 213 2.67 -4.37 -11.44
C ILE A 213 2.74 -4.77 -9.97
N ALA A 214 3.46 -4.01 -9.16
CA ALA A 214 3.57 -4.20 -7.71
C ALA A 214 3.26 -2.92 -6.96
N GLY A 215 2.90 -3.06 -5.69
CA GLY A 215 2.60 -1.95 -4.80
C GLY A 215 1.13 -1.93 -4.39
N PRO A 216 0.85 -1.58 -3.12
CA PRO A 216 -0.50 -1.46 -2.61
C PRO A 216 -1.19 -0.23 -3.20
N GLY A 217 -2.50 -0.16 -3.04
CA GLY A 217 -3.26 1.03 -3.36
C GLY A 217 -4.67 0.94 -2.77
N ASN A 218 -5.46 1.97 -3.04
CA ASN A 218 -6.86 1.94 -2.67
C ASN A 218 -7.63 0.87 -3.46
N TRP A 219 -8.92 0.74 -3.17
CA TRP A 219 -9.77 -0.26 -3.82
C TRP A 219 -9.78 -0.14 -5.35
N TYR A 220 -9.64 1.06 -5.92
CA TYR A 220 -9.61 1.24 -7.38
C TYR A 220 -8.35 0.60 -7.97
N VAL A 221 -7.21 0.76 -7.30
CA VAL A 221 -5.93 0.13 -7.69
C VAL A 221 -6.03 -1.40 -7.54
N THR A 222 -6.55 -1.90 -6.43
CA THR A 222 -6.73 -3.34 -6.21
C THR A 222 -7.66 -3.98 -7.25
N ALA A 223 -8.82 -3.36 -7.50
CA ALA A 223 -9.76 -3.83 -8.52
C ALA A 223 -9.16 -3.76 -9.93
N ALA A 224 -8.39 -2.70 -10.23
CA ALA A 224 -7.74 -2.57 -11.52
C ALA A 224 -6.70 -3.66 -11.74
N LYS A 225 -5.82 -3.90 -10.74
CA LYS A 225 -4.84 -4.99 -10.75
C LYS A 225 -5.51 -6.34 -10.99
N ARG A 226 -6.65 -6.60 -10.35
CA ARG A 226 -7.44 -7.82 -10.58
C ARG A 226 -7.89 -7.96 -12.03
N GLN A 227 -8.40 -6.88 -12.62
CA GLN A 227 -8.96 -6.90 -13.98
C GLN A 227 -7.90 -6.96 -15.08
N VAL A 228 -6.68 -6.43 -14.82
CA VAL A 228 -5.57 -6.50 -15.79
C VAL A 228 -4.68 -7.74 -15.60
N TYR A 229 -4.91 -8.54 -14.55
CA TYR A 229 -4.17 -9.78 -14.34
C TYR A 229 -4.36 -10.74 -15.53
N GLY A 230 -3.25 -11.24 -16.05
CA GLY A 230 -3.21 -12.07 -17.27
C GLY A 230 -2.79 -11.28 -18.51
N LEU A 231 -3.06 -9.98 -18.58
CA LEU A 231 -2.39 -9.06 -19.51
C LEU A 231 -1.00 -8.66 -18.97
N VAL A 232 -0.94 -8.41 -17.67
CA VAL A 232 0.26 -8.14 -16.88
C VAL A 232 0.21 -8.97 -15.61
N ASP A 233 1.36 -9.34 -15.06
CA ASP A 233 1.39 -10.01 -13.76
C ASP A 233 1.15 -8.97 -12.62
N ILE A 234 0.67 -9.43 -11.46
CA ILE A 234 0.49 -8.59 -10.27
C ILE A 234 1.10 -9.25 -9.05
N ASP A 235 1.55 -8.47 -8.07
CA ASP A 235 2.03 -9.00 -6.79
C ASP A 235 0.94 -9.74 -5.99
N SER A 236 -0.19 -9.11 -5.71
CA SER A 236 -1.34 -9.67 -4.99
C SER A 236 -2.58 -8.80 -5.11
N ILE A 237 -3.73 -9.36 -4.75
CA ILE A 237 -4.96 -8.60 -4.47
C ILE A 237 -4.93 -8.21 -3.00
N ALA A 238 -4.62 -6.94 -2.73
CA ALA A 238 -4.52 -6.43 -1.37
C ALA A 238 -5.90 -6.34 -0.71
N GLY A 239 -6.01 -6.90 0.50
CA GLY A 239 -7.10 -6.62 1.44
C GLY A 239 -6.79 -5.43 2.35
N PRO A 240 -7.69 -5.08 3.28
CA PRO A 240 -7.37 -4.20 4.40
C PRO A 240 -6.15 -4.71 5.16
N SER A 241 -5.33 -3.80 5.69
CA SER A 241 -4.18 -4.20 6.49
C SER A 241 -4.65 -4.62 7.89
N GLU A 242 -4.07 -5.70 8.42
CA GLU A 242 -4.51 -6.32 9.67
C GLU A 242 -3.34 -6.70 10.58
N VAL A 243 -3.60 -6.69 11.90
CA VAL A 243 -2.67 -7.22 12.90
C VAL A 243 -3.41 -8.13 13.89
N LEU A 244 -2.82 -9.30 14.17
CA LEU A 244 -3.27 -10.22 15.21
C LEU A 244 -2.21 -10.30 16.31
N VAL A 245 -2.55 -9.78 17.49
CA VAL A 245 -1.71 -9.88 18.69
C VAL A 245 -2.20 -11.06 19.51
N ILE A 246 -1.30 -12.00 19.81
CA ILE A 246 -1.58 -13.12 20.72
C ILE A 246 -0.75 -12.88 21.99
N ALA A 247 -1.43 -12.71 23.12
CA ALA A 247 -0.80 -12.26 24.36
C ALA A 247 -1.32 -13.03 25.58
N ASN A 248 -0.41 -13.44 26.46
CA ASN A 248 -0.77 -13.97 27.77
C ASN A 248 -0.73 -12.86 28.84
N HIS A 249 -1.12 -13.20 30.07
CA HIS A 249 -1.17 -12.26 31.20
C HIS A 249 0.13 -11.54 31.57
N HIS A 250 1.30 -11.93 31.05
CA HIS A 250 2.57 -11.22 31.27
C HIS A 250 2.77 -10.03 30.31
N ALA A 251 1.97 -9.94 29.25
CA ALA A 251 2.10 -8.88 28.27
C ALA A 251 1.65 -7.52 28.81
N ARG A 252 2.26 -6.46 28.28
CA ARG A 252 1.97 -5.10 28.68
C ARG A 252 0.80 -4.55 27.89
N ALA A 253 -0.32 -4.30 28.56
CA ALA A 253 -1.54 -3.76 27.94
C ALA A 253 -1.29 -2.49 27.11
N ASN A 254 -0.46 -1.58 27.63
CA ASN A 254 -0.15 -0.33 26.95
C ASN A 254 0.66 -0.51 25.66
N TRP A 255 1.44 -1.58 25.54
CA TRP A 255 2.17 -1.91 24.30
C TRP A 255 1.25 -2.58 23.27
N ILE A 256 0.41 -3.52 23.73
CA ILE A 256 -0.61 -4.14 22.86
C ILE A 256 -1.53 -3.08 22.25
N ALA A 257 -2.02 -2.13 23.07
CA ALA A 257 -2.85 -1.04 22.60
C ALA A 257 -2.13 -0.18 21.54
N ALA A 258 -0.85 0.13 21.75
CA ALA A 258 -0.05 0.87 20.78
C ALA A 258 0.15 0.10 19.47
N ASP A 259 0.43 -1.21 19.54
CA ASP A 259 0.58 -2.09 18.38
C ASP A 259 -0.74 -2.16 17.58
N MET A 260 -1.88 -2.32 18.27
CA MET A 260 -3.20 -2.31 17.64
C MET A 260 -3.48 -0.95 16.98
N LEU A 261 -3.27 0.16 17.69
CA LEU A 261 -3.50 1.50 17.17
C LEU A 261 -2.62 1.84 15.97
N SER A 262 -1.38 1.33 15.94
CA SER A 262 -0.48 1.49 14.80
C SER A 262 -1.07 0.92 13.50
N GLN A 263 -1.91 -0.11 13.59
CA GLN A 263 -2.59 -0.69 12.45
C GLN A 263 -3.92 0.01 12.13
N LEU A 264 -4.65 0.42 13.18
CA LEU A 264 -5.95 1.08 13.06
C LEU A 264 -5.85 2.47 12.44
N GLU A 265 -4.73 3.18 12.60
CA GLU A 265 -4.55 4.51 12.01
C GLU A 265 -4.41 4.51 10.47
N HIS A 266 -4.20 3.34 9.83
CA HIS A 266 -3.99 3.28 8.38
C HIS A 266 -5.24 3.68 7.57
N ASP A 267 -6.43 3.27 8.02
CA ASP A 267 -7.76 3.47 7.40
C ASP A 267 -7.83 3.19 5.87
N PRO A 268 -8.33 2.02 5.45
CA PRO A 268 -8.88 0.94 6.29
C PRO A 268 -7.79 0.11 6.95
N GLY A 269 -7.99 -0.26 8.23
CA GLY A 269 -7.15 -1.19 8.98
C GLY A 269 -7.97 -2.04 9.94
N SER A 270 -7.39 -3.14 10.46
CA SER A 270 -8.01 -3.97 11.51
C SER A 270 -6.98 -4.44 12.52
N ALA A 271 -7.37 -4.57 13.78
CA ALA A 271 -6.51 -5.10 14.83
C ALA A 271 -7.29 -6.01 15.78
N ILE A 272 -6.75 -7.20 16.05
CA ILE A 272 -7.33 -8.19 16.96
C ILE A 272 -6.30 -8.53 18.03
N CYS A 273 -6.73 -8.54 19.30
CA CYS A 273 -5.95 -9.10 20.40
C CYS A 273 -6.64 -10.36 20.93
N LEU A 274 -5.93 -11.49 20.91
CA LEU A 274 -6.34 -12.76 21.52
C LEU A 274 -5.54 -12.97 22.80
N THR A 275 -6.25 -13.14 23.91
CA THR A 275 -5.64 -13.40 25.21
C THR A 275 -6.44 -14.41 26.03
N ASP A 276 -5.72 -15.17 26.84
CA ASP A 276 -6.28 -16.07 27.86
C ASP A 276 -6.62 -15.35 29.18
N SER A 277 -6.35 -14.04 29.27
CA SER A 277 -6.52 -13.24 30.48
C SER A 277 -7.58 -12.15 30.33
N LYS A 278 -8.70 -12.32 31.02
CA LYS A 278 -9.78 -11.32 31.09
C LYS A 278 -9.32 -10.00 31.70
N ALA A 279 -8.38 -10.05 32.65
CA ALA A 279 -7.77 -8.86 33.24
C ALA A 279 -6.95 -8.09 32.20
N LEU A 280 -6.13 -8.79 31.40
CA LEU A 280 -5.36 -8.17 30.34
C LEU A 280 -6.27 -7.58 29.25
N ALA A 281 -7.30 -8.32 28.82
CA ALA A 281 -8.24 -7.84 27.79
C ALA A 281 -8.89 -6.50 28.19
N ARG A 282 -9.34 -6.37 29.44
CA ARG A 282 -9.90 -5.10 29.96
C ARG A 282 -8.85 -3.98 30.01
N ALA A 283 -7.65 -4.28 30.50
CA ALA A 283 -6.57 -3.30 30.56
C ALA A 283 -6.16 -2.80 29.16
N VAL A 284 -6.20 -3.65 28.14
CA VAL A 284 -5.95 -3.25 26.74
C VAL A 284 -7.04 -2.30 26.25
N ILE A 285 -8.31 -2.57 26.56
CA ILE A 285 -9.43 -1.69 26.19
C ILE A 285 -9.29 -0.31 26.85
N ASP A 286 -8.92 -0.27 28.13
CA ASP A 286 -8.68 0.99 28.85
C ASP A 286 -7.53 1.79 28.21
N GLU A 287 -6.45 1.12 27.82
CA GLU A 287 -5.31 1.76 27.14
C GLU A 287 -5.65 2.20 25.71
N LEU A 288 -6.46 1.44 24.96
CA LEU A 288 -6.97 1.86 23.65
C LEU A 288 -7.77 3.16 23.77
N GLN A 289 -8.71 3.23 24.71
CA GLN A 289 -9.52 4.42 24.96
C GLN A 289 -8.67 5.63 25.33
N LYS A 290 -7.61 5.42 26.11
CA LYS A 290 -6.68 6.48 26.53
C LYS A 290 -5.78 6.96 25.38
N GLN A 291 -5.21 6.04 24.62
CA GLN A 291 -4.19 6.35 23.62
C GLN A 291 -4.80 6.86 22.30
N VAL A 292 -5.98 6.40 21.91
CA VAL A 292 -6.62 6.83 20.66
C VAL A 292 -6.81 8.34 20.59
N GLY A 293 -7.13 8.98 21.73
CA GLY A 293 -7.31 10.44 21.81
C GLY A 293 -6.02 11.25 21.61
N GLN A 294 -4.86 10.59 21.60
CA GLN A 294 -3.54 11.22 21.41
C GLN A 294 -3.08 11.16 19.95
N LEU A 295 -3.77 10.39 19.10
CA LEU A 295 -3.42 10.22 17.70
C LEU A 295 -3.92 11.41 16.87
N SER A 296 -3.09 11.87 15.92
CA SER A 296 -3.51 12.84 14.91
C SER A 296 -4.58 12.27 13.98
N ARG A 297 -4.66 10.94 13.85
CA ARG A 297 -5.67 10.19 13.06
C ARG A 297 -6.65 9.42 13.95
N SER A 298 -7.02 9.97 15.10
CA SER A 298 -7.93 9.33 16.08
C SER A 298 -9.27 8.91 15.48
N GLU A 299 -9.90 9.75 14.65
CA GLU A 299 -11.16 9.43 13.97
C GLU A 299 -11.01 8.21 13.02
N ALA A 300 -9.91 8.16 12.27
CA ALA A 300 -9.62 7.05 11.36
C ALA A 300 -9.42 5.73 12.14
N ALA A 301 -8.71 5.80 13.27
CA ALA A 301 -8.52 4.64 14.15
C ALA A 301 -9.83 4.18 14.79
N LEU A 302 -10.71 5.11 15.23
CA LEU A 302 -12.02 4.80 15.78
C LEU A 302 -12.97 4.17 14.76
N ASN A 303 -12.88 4.54 13.48
CA ASN A 303 -13.67 3.92 12.42
C ASN A 303 -13.23 2.48 12.12
N CYS A 304 -11.98 2.13 12.44
CA CYS A 304 -11.41 0.80 12.23
C CYS A 304 -11.63 -0.15 13.41
N LEU A 305 -11.91 0.39 14.62
CA LEU A 305 -12.25 -0.36 15.82
C LEU A 305 -13.68 -0.91 15.76
#